data_AF-A0A7C0YKC6-F1
#
_entry.id   AF-A0A7C0YKC6-F1
#
_cell.length_a   1.000
_cell.length_b   1.000
_cell.length_c   1.000
_cell.angle_alpha   90.00
_cell.angle_beta   90.00
_cell.angle_gamma   90.00
#
_symmetry.space_group_name_H-M   'P 1'
#
loop_
_entity.id
_entity.type
_entity.pdbx_description
1 polymer ?
#
loop_
_entity_poly.entity_id
_entity_poly.type
_entity_poly.pdbx_seq_one_letter_code
_entity_poly.pdbx_strand_id
1 'polypeptide(L)' 'MSVSRFRYRGYTLEELLKMPMDEFIKLLPSRQRRSLLRGLTKEQRKLLEKVRKAKRFLEKEGKVPFT' A
#
# COMPACT_ATOMS: atom_id res chain seq x y z
N MET A 1 -16.68 -12.65 18.40
CA MET A 1 -16.31 -11.76 17.27
C MET A 1 -16.06 -12.63 16.05
N SER A 2 -16.89 -12.54 15.02
CA SER A 2 -16.63 -13.25 13.76
C SER A 2 -15.46 -12.56 13.06
N VAL A 3 -14.33 -13.27 12.94
CA VAL A 3 -13.16 -12.78 12.20
C VAL A 3 -13.49 -12.86 10.72
N SER A 4 -14.17 -11.86 10.18
CA SER A 4 -14.44 -11.78 8.74
C SER A 4 -13.08 -11.66 8.02
N ARG A 5 -12.68 -12.71 7.30
CA ARG A 5 -11.41 -12.69 6.58
C ARG A 5 -11.53 -11.74 5.40
N PHE A 6 -10.74 -10.66 5.42
CA PHE A 6 -10.68 -9.73 4.31
C PHE A 6 -10.17 -10.44 3.06
N ARG A 7 -10.92 -10.30 1.96
CA ARG A 7 -10.53 -10.78 0.64
C ARG A 7 -10.73 -9.68 -0.40
N TYR A 8 -9.78 -9.56 -1.32
CA TYR A 8 -9.89 -8.65 -2.46
C TYR A 8 -9.67 -9.40 -3.75
N ARG A 9 -10.66 -9.38 -4.67
CA ARG A 9 -10.60 -10.07 -5.97
C ARG A 9 -10.19 -11.55 -5.88
N GLY A 10 -10.51 -12.22 -4.77
CA GLY A 10 -10.17 -13.61 -4.51
C GLY A 10 -8.91 -13.84 -3.67
N TYR A 11 -8.10 -12.81 -3.42
CA TYR A 11 -6.85 -12.91 -2.67
C TYR A 11 -7.00 -12.53 -1.20
N THR A 12 -6.21 -13.15 -0.33
CA THR A 12 -6.08 -12.78 1.08
C THR A 12 -5.14 -11.59 1.26
N LEU A 13 -5.20 -10.92 2.43
CA LEU A 13 -4.33 -9.78 2.71
C LEU A 13 -2.82 -10.15 2.62
N GLU A 14 -2.45 -11.32 3.11
CA GLU A 14 -1.06 -11.78 3.11
C GLU A 14 -0.54 -12.04 1.69
N GLU A 15 -1.37 -12.59 0.82
CA GLU A 15 -1.05 -12.79 -0.59
C GLU A 15 -0.85 -11.45 -1.30
N LEU A 16 -1.74 -10.49 -1.07
CA LEU A 16 -1.64 -9.15 -1.67
C LEU A 16 -0.37 -8.41 -1.25
N LEU A 17 0.10 -8.60 -0.01
CA LEU A 17 1.33 -7.99 0.49
C LEU A 17 2.60 -8.65 -0.07
N LYS A 18 2.54 -9.93 -0.43
CA LYS A 18 3.67 -10.69 -1.00
C LYS A 18 3.77 -10.53 -2.53
N MET A 19 2.67 -10.20 -3.19
CA MET A 19 2.59 -10.06 -4.64
C MET A 19 3.46 -8.89 -5.16
N PRO A 20 4.12 -9.04 -6.32
CA PRO A 20 4.80 -7.92 -6.96
C PRO A 20 3.80 -6.84 -7.40
N MET A 21 4.25 -5.58 -7.38
CA MET A 21 3.38 -4.43 -7.68
C MET A 21 2.75 -4.50 -9.08
N ASP A 22 3.48 -4.99 -10.09
CA ASP A 22 2.97 -5.07 -11.47
C ASP A 22 1.82 -6.06 -11.63
N GLU A 23 1.81 -7.15 -10.88
CA GLU A 23 0.69 -8.09 -10.84
C GLU A 23 -0.49 -7.51 -10.07
N PHE A 24 -0.22 -6.85 -8.95
CA PHE A 24 -1.26 -6.18 -8.17
C PHE A 24 -1.98 -5.09 -8.99
N ILE A 25 -1.23 -4.32 -9.79
CA ILE A 25 -1.80 -3.29 -10.67
C ILE A 25 -2.82 -3.87 -11.67
N LYS A 26 -2.65 -5.13 -12.12
CA LYS A 26 -3.59 -5.79 -13.05
C LYS A 26 -4.93 -6.09 -12.39
N LEU A 27 -4.96 -6.29 -11.07
CA LEU A 27 -6.18 -6.57 -10.30
C LEU A 27 -7.02 -5.32 -10.04
N LEU A 28 -6.41 -4.13 -10.12
CA LEU A 28 -7.07 -2.87 -9.83
C LEU A 28 -8.06 -2.46 -10.94
N PRO A 29 -9.12 -1.69 -10.60
CA PRO A 29 -10.02 -1.14 -11.60
C PRO A 29 -9.29 -0.18 -12.55
N SER A 30 -9.89 0.04 -13.72
CA SER A 30 -9.28 0.77 -14.85
C SER A 30 -8.71 2.15 -14.47
N ARG A 31 -9.40 2.91 -13.62
CA ARG A 31 -8.99 4.26 -13.20
C ARG A 31 -7.69 4.24 -12.40
N GLN A 32 -7.63 3.40 -11.36
CA GLN A 32 -6.46 3.29 -10.49
C GLN A 32 -5.26 2.75 -11.25
N ARG A 33 -5.49 1.71 -12.07
CA ARG A 33 -4.46 1.14 -12.96
C ARG A 33 -3.87 2.21 -13.88
N ARG A 34 -4.72 3.02 -14.54
CA ARG A 34 -4.26 4.10 -15.43
C ARG A 34 -3.43 5.15 -14.70
N SER A 35 -3.81 5.50 -13.47
CA SER A 35 -3.04 6.45 -12.65
C SER A 35 -1.66 5.91 -12.31
N LEU A 36 -1.55 4.64 -11.93
CA LEU A 36 -0.28 4.02 -11.56
C LEU A 36 0.64 3.80 -12.76
N LEU A 37 0.09 3.38 -13.91
CA LEU A 37 0.85 3.20 -15.15
C LEU A 37 1.42 4.50 -15.72
N ARG A 38 0.72 5.62 -15.54
CA ARG A 38 1.24 6.95 -15.93
C ARG A 38 2.35 7.45 -14.99
N GLY A 39 2.46 6.87 -13.80
CA GLY A 39 3.44 7.24 -12.79
C GLY A 39 2.89 8.23 -11.76
N LEU A 40 3.58 8.25 -10.62
CA LEU A 40 3.25 9.10 -9.47
C LEU A 40 3.86 10.49 -9.62
N THR A 41 3.09 11.51 -9.22
CA THR A 41 3.59 12.89 -9.14
C THR A 41 4.66 13.02 -8.05
N LYS A 42 5.47 14.08 -8.12
CA LYS A 42 6.53 14.34 -7.14
C LYS A 42 5.99 14.41 -5.70
N GLU A 43 4.84 15.02 -5.52
CA GLU A 43 4.17 15.16 -4.22
C GLU A 43 3.69 13.81 -3.68
N GLN A 44 3.10 12.96 -4.53
CA GLN A 44 2.68 11.62 -4.15
C GLN A 44 3.87 10.74 -3.75
N ARG A 45 5.01 10.85 -4.44
CA ARG A 45 6.25 10.16 -4.06
C ARG A 45 6.75 10.63 -2.69
N LYS A 46 6.79 11.95 -2.45
CA LYS A 46 7.18 12.51 -1.15
C LYS A 46 6.29 12.02 -0.02
N LEU A 47 4.98 11.91 -0.26
CA LEU A 47 4.04 11.37 0.71
C LEU A 47 4.32 9.89 1.02
N LEU A 48 4.53 9.07 -0.01
CA LEU A 48 4.86 7.64 0.16
C LEU A 48 6.15 7.44 0.96
N GLU A 49 7.17 8.25 0.73
CA GLU A 49 8.40 8.22 1.52
C GLU A 49 8.16 8.56 2.98
N LYS A 50 7.36 9.60 3.27
CA LYS A 50 6.97 9.94 4.64
C LYS A 50 6.25 8.79 5.34
N VAL A 51 5.28 8.17 4.66
CA VAL A 51 4.54 7.01 5.20
C VAL A 51 5.47 5.83 5.48
N ARG A 52 6.40 5.53 4.56
CA ARG A 52 7.40 4.46 4.77
C ARG A 52 8.32 4.74 5.95
N LYS A 53 8.75 6.00 6.13
CA LYS A 53 9.56 6.41 7.29
C LYS A 53 8.76 6.26 8.58
N ALA A 54 7.53 6.77 8.63
CA ALA A 54 6.65 6.64 9.80
C ALA A 54 6.42 5.18 10.20
N LYS A 55 6.19 4.29 9.22
CA LYS A 55 6.04 2.85 9.49
C LYS A 55 7.29 2.25 10.13
N ARG A 56 8.49 2.60 9.63
CA ARG A 56 9.77 2.14 10.21
C ARG A 56 9.99 2.67 11.63
N PHE A 57 9.59 3.91 11.92
CA PHE A 57 9.69 4.47 13.27
C PHE A 57 8.74 3.77 14.24
N LEU A 58 7.50 3.47 13.82
CA LEU A 58 6.56 2.68 14.62
C LEU A 58 7.13 1.29 14.95
N GLU A 59 7.72 0.62 13.97
CA GLU A 59 8.33 -0.71 14.17
C GLU A 59 9.53 -0.69 15.13
N LYS A 60 10.25 0.44 15.23
CA LYS A 60 11.45 0.57 16.08
C LYS A 60 11.17 1.14 17.47
N GLU A 61 10.41 2.23 17.56
CA GLU A 61 10.30 3.08 18.75
C GLU A 61 8.86 3.20 19.26
N GLY A 62 7.89 2.59 18.57
CA GLY A 62 6.48 2.55 18.98
C GLY A 62 5.74 3.90 18.92
N LYS A 63 6.40 4.97 18.46
CA LYS A 63 5.83 6.32 18.35
C LYS A 63 6.25 6.95 17.03
N VAL A 64 5.33 7.66 16.37
CA VAL A 64 5.67 8.50 15.21
C VAL A 64 6.03 9.89 15.74
N PRO A 65 7.24 10.41 15.51
CA PRO A 65 7.53 11.80 15.81
C PRO A 65 6.63 12.68 14.92
N PHE A 66 5.86 13.58 15.55
CA PHE A 66 4.95 14.50 14.85
C PHE A 66 5.69 15.70 14.22
N THR A 67 7.02 15.64 14.14
CA THR A 67 7.89 16.73 13.69
C THR A 67 8.24 16.64 12.21
#